data_AF-A0A7K0IZB7-F1
#
_entry.id   AF-A0A7K0IZB7-F1
#
_cell.length_a   1.000
_cell.length_b   1.000
_cell.length_c   1.000
_cell.angle_alpha   90.00
_cell.angle_beta   90.00
_cell.angle_gamma   90.00
#
_symmetry.space_group_name_H-M   'P 1'
#
loop_
_entity.id
_entity.type
_entity.pdbx_description
1 polymer ?
#
loop_
_entity_poly.entity_id
_entity_poly.type
_entity_poly.pdbx_seq_one_letter_code
_entity_poly.pdbx_strand_id
1 'polypeptide(L)'
;MNKDELDIADVDSPEMLSLMGYSIATESGQIQKGIELCKKAVMLNPHNCDHYLTLGKIFLFAGQKGNAIKVFRKGLRVRKDARLIDELKKLGIRRAPHFQSLARDHFLNRVAGRLLHALKLR
;
A
#
# COMPACT_ATOMS: atom_id res chain seq x y z
N MET A 1 3.68 37.84 10.30
CA MET A 1 4.87 37.78 11.16
C MET A 1 4.39 37.55 12.59
N ASN A 2 4.17 36.28 12.96
CA ASN A 2 4.22 35.81 14.33
C ASN A 2 5.10 34.55 14.29
N LYS A 3 6.29 34.66 14.86
CA LYS A 3 7.42 33.73 14.79
C LYS A 3 7.29 32.59 15.79
N ASP A 4 6.07 32.10 15.98
CA ASP A 4 5.80 30.90 16.77
C ASP A 4 5.60 29.68 15.83
N GLU A 5 6.05 29.81 14.57
CA GLU A 5 6.10 28.82 13.47
C GLU A 5 7.17 27.72 13.66
N LEU A 6 7.58 27.43 14.90
CA LEU A 6 8.50 26.32 15.19
C LEU A 6 8.05 25.57 16.44
N ASP A 7 6.73 25.40 16.58
CA ASP A 7 6.16 24.41 17.48
C ASP A 7 6.81 23.07 17.19
N ILE A 8 7.44 22.54 18.24
CA ILE A 8 8.10 21.26 18.34
C ILE A 8 7.28 20.25 17.53
N ALA A 9 7.81 19.88 16.35
CA ALA A 9 7.16 18.98 15.42
C ALA A 9 6.55 17.82 16.20
N ASP A 10 5.21 17.76 16.23
CA ASP A 10 4.48 16.65 16.83
C ASP A 10 5.14 15.37 16.31
N VAL A 11 5.89 14.70 17.19
CA VAL A 11 6.66 13.50 16.85
C VAL A 11 5.70 12.40 16.32
N ASP A 12 4.42 12.54 16.66
CA ASP A 12 3.31 11.68 16.26
C ASP A 12 2.49 12.21 15.07
N SER A 13 2.90 13.30 14.42
CA SER A 13 2.21 13.77 13.20
C SER A 13 2.24 12.68 12.12
N PRO A 14 1.12 12.43 11.41
CA PRO A 14 1.04 11.39 10.38
C PRO A 14 2.11 11.55 9.29
N GLU A 15 2.43 12.79 8.93
CA GLU A 15 3.45 13.16 7.97
C GLU A 15 4.84 12.72 8.45
N MET A 16 5.19 13.02 9.71
CA MET A 16 6.47 12.60 10.29
C MET A 16 6.57 11.09 10.44
N LEU A 17 5.51 10.41 10.90
CA LEU A 17 5.49 8.95 10.99
C LEU A 17 5.71 8.29 9.62
N SER A 18 5.14 8.87 8.56
CA SER A 18 5.33 8.39 7.19
C SER A 18 6.76 8.60 6.69
N LEU A 19 7.36 9.77 6.96
CA LEU A 19 8.73 10.09 6.56
C LEU A 19 9.76 9.26 7.34
N MET A 20 9.58 9.15 8.66
CA MET A 20 10.41 8.32 9.53
C MET A 20 10.30 6.84 9.14
N GLY A 21 9.08 6.36 8.86
CA GLY A 21 8.87 5.00 8.37
C GLY A 21 9.58 4.73 7.05
N TYR A 22 9.62 5.71 6.15
CA TYR A 22 10.34 5.61 4.89
C TYR A 22 11.86 5.56 5.10
N SER A 23 12.45 6.52 5.83
CA SER A 23 13.88 6.56 6.13
C SER A 23 14.34 5.28 6.86
N ILE A 24 13.61 4.81 7.87
CA ILE A 24 13.96 3.57 8.59
C ILE A 24 13.94 2.35 7.65
N ALA A 25 12.98 2.29 6.74
CA ALA A 25 12.91 1.19 5.78
C ALA A 25 14.06 1.23 4.76
N THR A 26 14.40 2.40 4.24
CA THR A 26 15.39 2.55 3.15
C THR A 26 16.82 2.67 3.63
N GLU A 27 17.07 3.41 4.71
CA GLU A 27 18.42 3.71 5.21
C GLU A 27 18.86 2.70 6.26
N SER A 28 17.98 2.35 7.21
CA SER A 28 18.31 1.38 8.26
C SER A 28 18.04 -0.08 7.86
N GLY A 29 17.41 -0.31 6.70
CA GLY A 29 17.00 -1.64 6.24
C GLY A 29 15.92 -2.31 7.11
N GLN A 30 15.37 -1.60 8.11
CA GLN A 30 14.36 -2.11 9.03
C GLN A 30 12.96 -1.98 8.40
N ILE A 31 12.78 -2.70 7.29
CA ILE A 31 11.58 -2.62 6.44
C ILE A 31 10.30 -2.83 7.25
N GLN A 32 10.28 -3.83 8.14
CA GLN A 32 9.08 -4.17 8.88
C GLN A 32 8.63 -3.05 9.82
N LYS A 33 9.59 -2.42 10.51
CA LYS A 33 9.35 -1.27 11.38
C LYS A 33 8.87 -0.06 10.58
N GLY A 34 9.48 0.19 9.42
CA GLY A 34 9.05 1.25 8.51
C GLY A 34 7.61 1.07 8.01
N ILE A 35 7.21 -0.17 7.68
CA ILE A 35 5.84 -0.52 7.32
C ILE A 35 4.87 -0.23 8.47
N GLU A 36 5.23 -0.57 9.71
CA GLU A 36 4.37 -0.31 10.88
C GLU A 36 4.16 1.19 11.12
N LEU A 37 5.21 1.99 11.02
CA LEU A 37 5.11 3.45 11.15
C LEU A 37 4.26 4.07 10.05
N CYS A 38 4.46 3.67 8.79
CA CYS A 38 3.62 4.14 7.69
C CYS A 38 2.16 3.66 7.81
N LYS A 39 1.90 2.47 8.36
CA LYS A 39 0.54 2.02 8.67
C LYS A 39 -0.11 2.88 9.74
N LYS A 40 0.63 3.29 10.77
CA LYS A 40 0.14 4.25 11.78
C LYS A 40 -0.22 5.59 11.13
N ALA A 41 0.63 6.13 10.26
CA ALA A 41 0.34 7.34 9.49
C ALA A 41 -0.97 7.22 8.69
N VAL A 42 -1.18 6.09 7.99
CA VAL A 42 -2.42 5.81 7.26
C VAL A 42 -3.64 5.71 8.19
N MET A 43 -3.48 5.18 9.41
CA MET A 43 -4.60 5.09 10.37
C MET A 43 -4.99 6.45 10.93
N LEU A 44 -4.01 7.33 11.18
CA LEU A 44 -4.26 8.67 11.69
C LEU A 44 -4.84 9.60 10.61
N ASN A 45 -4.37 9.48 9.37
CA ASN A 45 -4.87 10.26 8.24
C ASN A 45 -5.18 9.37 7.02
N PRO A 46 -6.30 8.64 7.04
CA PRO A 46 -6.66 7.72 5.96
C PRO A 46 -7.05 8.44 4.67
N HIS A 47 -7.29 9.76 4.70
CA HIS A 47 -7.67 10.54 3.53
C HIS A 47 -6.48 11.03 2.71
N ASN A 48 -5.26 10.90 3.22
CA ASN A 48 -4.06 11.36 2.55
C ASN A 48 -3.44 10.26 1.68
N CYS A 49 -3.43 10.47 0.36
CA CYS A 49 -2.82 9.56 -0.61
C CYS A 49 -1.30 9.42 -0.45
N ASP A 50 -0.61 10.41 0.13
CA ASP A 50 0.85 10.40 0.28
C ASP A 50 1.32 9.27 1.18
N HIS A 51 0.57 8.94 2.22
CA HIS A 51 0.90 7.82 3.12
C HIS A 51 0.77 6.47 2.39
N TYR A 52 -0.23 6.30 1.53
CA TYR A 52 -0.37 5.09 0.70
C TYR A 52 0.74 4.99 -0.35
N LEU A 53 1.15 6.12 -0.93
CA LEU A 53 2.25 6.17 -1.87
C LEU A 53 3.56 5.74 -1.19
N THR A 54 3.84 6.31 -0.02
CA THR A 54 5.04 6.01 0.77
C THR A 54 5.05 4.55 1.24
N LEU A 55 3.95 4.06 1.81
CA LEU A 55 3.82 2.68 2.24
C LEU A 55 4.00 1.70 1.06
N GLY A 56 3.43 2.03 -0.11
CA GLY A 56 3.58 1.20 -1.30
C GLY A 56 5.02 1.19 -1.84
N LYS A 57 5.73 2.32 -1.80
CA LYS A 57 7.17 2.39 -2.14
C LYS A 57 8.02 1.52 -1.21
N ILE A 58 7.74 1.53 0.09
CA ILE A 58 8.42 0.67 1.06
C ILE A 58 8.20 -0.81 0.72
N PHE A 59 6.97 -1.20 0.36
CA PHE A 59 6.70 -2.57 -0.10
C PHE A 59 7.43 -2.93 -1.40
N LEU A 60 7.63 -1.98 -2.31
CA LEU A 60 8.45 -2.21 -3.51
C LEU A 60 9.92 -2.40 -3.17
N PHE A 61 10.45 -1.57 -2.26
CA PHE A 61 11.82 -1.72 -1.75
C PHE A 61 12.01 -3.09 -1.08
N ALA A 62 10.98 -3.59 -0.40
CA ALA A 62 10.96 -4.92 0.20
C ALA A 62 10.81 -6.09 -0.80
N GLY A 63 10.72 -5.83 -2.11
CA GLY A 63 10.42 -6.84 -3.12
C GLY A 63 8.97 -7.38 -3.08
N GLN A 64 8.14 -6.87 -2.18
CA GLN A 64 6.76 -7.31 -1.97
C GLN A 64 5.79 -6.60 -2.92
N LYS A 65 6.00 -6.78 -4.22
CA LYS A 65 5.21 -6.14 -5.28
C LYS A 65 3.70 -6.34 -5.12
N GLY A 66 3.27 -7.54 -4.72
CA GLY A 66 1.86 -7.85 -4.47
C GLY A 66 1.21 -6.98 -3.39
N ASN A 67 1.95 -6.69 -2.32
CA ASN A 67 1.47 -5.83 -1.23
C ASN A 67 1.46 -4.35 -1.64
N ALA A 68 2.48 -3.89 -2.38
CA ALA A 68 2.50 -2.54 -2.94
C ALA A 68 1.25 -2.25 -3.80
N ILE A 69 0.89 -3.20 -4.68
CA ILE A 69 -0.31 -3.08 -5.53
C ILE A 69 -1.59 -2.95 -4.69
N LYS A 70 -1.73 -3.77 -3.64
CA LYS A 70 -2.87 -3.71 -2.72
C LYS A 70 -2.97 -2.33 -2.04
N VAL A 71 -1.84 -1.78 -1.60
CA VAL A 71 -1.79 -0.48 -0.94
C VAL A 71 -2.13 0.66 -1.92
N PHE A 72 -1.53 0.67 -3.11
CA PHE A 72 -1.84 1.70 -4.12
C PHE A 72 -3.33 1.67 -4.52
N ARG A 73 -3.91 0.48 -4.68
CA ARG A 73 -5.35 0.34 -4.94
C ARG A 73 -6.21 0.84 -3.78
N LYS A 74 -5.79 0.66 -2.53
CA LYS A 74 -6.47 1.24 -1.36
C LYS A 74 -6.42 2.76 -1.41
N GLY A 75 -5.24 3.35 -1.66
CA GLY A 75 -5.10 4.80 -1.81
C GLY A 75 -5.99 5.38 -2.92
N LEU A 76 -6.12 4.68 -4.05
CA LEU A 76 -7.00 5.08 -5.15
C LEU A 76 -8.49 5.02 -4.84
N ARG A 77 -8.91 4.18 -3.87
CA ARG A 77 -10.30 4.14 -3.40
C ARG A 77 -10.64 5.34 -2.52
N VAL A 78 -9.65 5.85 -1.79
CA VAL A 78 -9.79 7.04 -0.96
C VAL A 78 -9.89 8.29 -1.84
N ARG A 79 -8.88 8.47 -2.71
CA ARG A 79 -8.85 9.58 -3.67
C ARG A 79 -8.10 9.13 -4.91
N LYS A 80 -8.63 9.52 -6.08
CA LYS A 80 -7.96 9.29 -7.36
C LYS A 80 -6.74 10.20 -7.44
N ASP A 81 -5.56 9.63 -7.26
CA ASP A 81 -4.27 10.32 -7.37
C ASP A 81 -3.49 9.79 -8.58
N ALA A 82 -3.02 10.70 -9.42
CA ALA A 82 -2.26 10.35 -10.63
C ALA A 82 -0.96 9.59 -10.30
N ARG A 83 -0.28 9.94 -9.19
CA ARG A 83 0.99 9.32 -8.79
C ARG A 83 0.80 7.84 -8.46
N LEU A 84 -0.29 7.49 -7.77
CA LEU A 84 -0.64 6.10 -7.48
C LEU A 84 -0.95 5.30 -8.76
N ILE A 85 -1.63 5.95 -9.72
CA ILE A 85 -1.90 5.34 -11.03
C ILE A 85 -0.60 5.08 -11.79
N ASP A 86 0.31 6.03 -11.78
CA ASP A 86 1.59 5.91 -12.49
C ASP A 86 2.50 4.85 -11.87
N GLU A 87 2.55 4.75 -10.54
CA GLU A 87 3.25 3.65 -9.87
C GLU A 87 2.65 2.28 -10.27
N LEU A 88 1.32 2.15 -10.31
CA LEU A 88 0.68 0.91 -10.77
C LEU A 88 1.02 0.60 -12.25
N LYS A 89 1.08 1.61 -13.12
CA LYS A 89 1.49 1.43 -14.52
C LYS A 89 2.94 0.93 -14.62
N LYS A 90 3.87 1.53 -13.87
CA LYS A 90 5.30 1.11 -13.83
C LYS A 90 5.46 -0.34 -13.43
N LEU A 91 4.57 -0.84 -12.57
CA LEU A 91 4.54 -2.24 -12.17
C LEU A 91 4.01 -3.20 -13.26
N GLY A 92 3.70 -2.70 -14.47
CA GLY A 92 3.18 -3.48 -15.59
C GLY A 92 1.67 -3.72 -15.51
N ILE A 93 0.97 -3.03 -14.60
CA ILE A 93 -0.49 -3.15 -14.49
C ILE A 93 -1.11 -2.15 -15.45
N ARG A 94 -1.43 -2.62 -16.65
CA ARG A 94 -2.31 -1.91 -17.58
C ARG A 94 -3.68 -1.73 -16.89
N ARG A 95 -4.25 -0.52 -17.00
CA ARG A 95 -5.52 -0.08 -16.37
C ARG A 95 -6.44 -1.26 -16.08
N ALA A 96 -6.73 -1.50 -14.80
CA ALA A 96 -7.80 -2.43 -14.45
C ALA A 96 -9.09 -1.88 -15.07
N PRO A 97 -9.84 -2.68 -15.86
CA PRO A 97 -11.09 -2.22 -16.44
C PRO A 97 -12.03 -1.79 -15.32
N HIS A 98 -12.94 -0.86 -15.65
CA HIS A 98 -13.92 -0.27 -14.74
C HIS A 98 -14.87 -1.29 -14.06
N PHE A 99 -14.73 -2.58 -14.35
CA PHE A 99 -15.56 -3.64 -13.80
C PHE A 99 -14.79 -4.54 -12.84
N GLN A 100 -15.41 -4.74 -11.68
CA GLN A 100 -15.05 -5.71 -10.67
C GLN A 100 -14.90 -7.11 -11.28
N SER A 101 -13.68 -7.59 -11.48
CA SER A 101 -13.40 -9.02 -11.40
C SER A 101 -11.91 -9.23 -11.17
N LEU A 102 -11.60 -10.33 -10.50
CA LEU A 102 -10.26 -10.88 -10.23
C LEU A 102 -9.67 -10.54 -8.85
N ALA A 103 -10.33 -11.08 -7.83
CA ALA A 103 -9.58 -11.78 -6.80
C ALA A 103 -9.08 -13.10 -7.41
N ARG A 104 -7.92 -13.07 -8.09
CA ARG A 104 -7.24 -14.28 -8.59
C ARG A 104 -6.43 -15.00 -7.50
N ASP A 105 -6.53 -14.57 -6.25
CA ASP A 105 -5.62 -15.02 -5.20
C ASP A 105 -6.24 -15.00 -3.80
N HIS A 106 -7.32 -15.77 -3.58
CA HIS A 106 -7.75 -16.09 -2.23
C HIS A 106 -8.59 -17.37 -2.20
N PHE A 107 -8.00 -18.48 -1.71
CA PHE A 107 -8.61 -19.77 -1.30
C PHE A 107 -9.45 -20.56 -2.34
N LEU A 108 -10.28 -19.90 -3.14
CA LEU A 108 -11.26 -20.48 -4.05
C LEU A 108 -10.62 -21.30 -5.19
N ASN A 109 -9.45 -20.91 -5.72
CA ASN A 109 -8.75 -21.74 -6.73
C ASN A 109 -8.25 -23.08 -6.16
N ARG A 110 -7.92 -23.14 -4.87
CA ARG A 110 -7.46 -24.37 -4.22
C ARG A 110 -8.60 -25.33 -3.91
N VAL A 111 -9.79 -24.78 -3.62
CA VAL A 111 -11.01 -25.55 -3.35
C VAL A 111 -11.70 -25.97 -4.65
N ALA A 112 -11.75 -25.10 -5.67
CA ALA A 112 -12.34 -25.40 -6.97
C ALA A 112 -11.60 -26.55 -7.68
N GLY A 113 -10.26 -26.58 -7.63
CA GLY A 113 -9.47 -27.67 -8.19
C GLY A 113 -9.71 -29.02 -7.50
N ARG A 114 -9.93 -29.01 -6.18
CA ARG A 114 -10.26 -30.24 -5.42
C ARG A 114 -11.70 -30.69 -5.64
N LEU A 115 -12.65 -29.76 -5.75
CA LEU A 115 -14.06 -30.06 -6.06
C LEU A 115 -14.22 -30.63 -7.48
N LEU A 116 -13.54 -30.07 -8.47
CA LEU A 116 -13.56 -30.57 -9.85
C LEU A 116 -12.89 -31.95 -9.98
N HIS A 117 -11.87 -32.25 -9.17
CA HIS A 117 -11.27 -33.58 -9.15
C HIS A 117 -12.13 -34.61 -8.39
N ALA A 118 -12.85 -34.20 -7.34
CA ALA A 118 -13.79 -35.06 -6.62
C ALA A 118 -15.05 -35.39 -7.44
N LEU A 119 -15.41 -34.52 -8.39
CA LEU A 119 -16.52 -34.71 -9.31
C LEU A 119 -16.14 -35.38 -10.63
N LYS A 120 -14.97 -36.05 -10.72
CA LYS A 120 -14.73 -37.10 -11.73
C LYS A 120 -15.66 -38.29 -11.43
N LEU A 121 -16.95 -38.08 -11.71
CA LEU A 121 -17.88 -39.13 -12.10
C LEU A 121 -17.22 -39.87 -13.27
N ARG A 122 -16.99 -41.15 -13.02
CA ARG A 122 -16.54 -42.12 -14.01
C ARG A 122 -17.66 -42.41 -15.00
#